data_AF-A0A7M7T836-F1
#
_entry.id   AF-A0A7M7T836-F1
#
_cell.length_a   1.000
_cell.length_b   1.000
_cell.length_c   1.000
_cell.angle_alpha   90.00
_cell.angle_beta   90.00
_cell.angle_gamma   90.00
#
_symmetry.space_group_name_H-M   'P 1'
#
loop_
_entity.id
_entity.type
_entity.pdbx_description
1 polymer ?
#
loop_
_entity_poly.entity_id
_entity_poly.type
_entity_poly.pdbx_seq_one_letter_code
_entity_poly.pdbx_strand_id
1 'polypeptide(L)'
;MLCYLLPDVYIEFPNVALGNVQLLHLVVSTVDSLQLQDLICQILQGHLKMLKKDSLFSLLSASLNWETFEQYCLWQLIFAHDFPIENVLPILPKLQFHDHAEALTCILLMLKKEKPTQELLKQLLARQNIDGDHFVVAALRYWCREYEEQLGDLLATFLCTRYPATSPNKRKRSNARNNQISSFPTGEQVLGHLDQLRQHCISASELQLYQLEGMQKALQQAQAASSDSLRKSYGDLFALAEVSDEQEQPQLQSITSKRHVQASLSTLSNKGGFRRAVSNIKDRASLKRAPPREKNTESSDQSSEDEEVVKPKQAKRRKKVNAVGSDSD
;
A
#
# COMPACT_ATOMS: atom_id res chain seq x y z
N MET A 1 -10.27 -19.72 34.41
CA MET A 1 -10.22 -21.20 34.44
C MET A 1 -10.13 -21.79 33.03
N LEU A 2 -10.99 -21.38 32.09
CA LEU A 2 -10.96 -21.85 30.69
C LEU A 2 -9.57 -21.73 30.05
N CYS A 3 -8.93 -20.56 30.12
CA CYS A 3 -7.62 -20.32 29.49
C CYS A 3 -6.48 -21.22 30.01
N TYR A 4 -6.57 -21.71 31.25
CA TYR A 4 -5.59 -22.64 31.81
C TYR A 4 -5.79 -24.08 31.31
N LEU A 5 -6.99 -24.43 30.85
CA LEU A 5 -7.31 -25.74 30.27
C LEU A 5 -7.11 -25.78 28.76
N LEU A 6 -7.06 -24.62 28.09
CA LEU A 6 -6.91 -24.56 26.63
C LEU A 6 -5.68 -25.32 26.12
N PRO A 7 -4.49 -25.21 26.73
CA PRO A 7 -3.32 -25.95 26.26
C PRO A 7 -3.57 -27.43 26.18
N ASP A 8 -4.07 -28.02 27.27
CA ASP A 8 -4.38 -29.44 27.33
C ASP A 8 -5.46 -29.82 26.29
N VAL A 9 -6.50 -29.00 26.14
CA VAL A 9 -7.58 -29.25 25.16
C VAL A 9 -7.05 -29.24 23.72
N TYR A 10 -6.19 -28.28 23.36
CA TYR A 10 -5.63 -28.17 22.01
C TYR A 10 -4.58 -29.25 21.72
N ILE A 11 -3.85 -29.71 22.74
CA ILE A 11 -2.82 -30.75 22.64
C ILE A 11 -3.45 -32.14 22.54
N GLU A 12 -4.42 -32.46 23.43
CA GLU A 12 -5.02 -33.78 23.53
C GLU A 12 -6.12 -34.00 22.48
N PHE A 13 -6.83 -32.94 22.07
CA PHE A 13 -7.96 -33.03 21.15
C PHE A 13 -7.82 -32.17 19.88
N PRO A 14 -6.68 -32.24 19.15
CA PRO A 14 -6.41 -31.37 18.01
C PRO A 14 -7.43 -31.53 16.87
N ASN A 15 -8.00 -32.73 16.70
CA ASN A 15 -8.97 -33.04 15.66
C ASN A 15 -10.28 -32.24 15.78
N VAL A 16 -10.64 -31.86 17.01
CA VAL A 16 -11.89 -31.12 17.30
C VAL A 16 -11.63 -29.68 17.74
N ALA A 17 -10.43 -29.39 18.26
CA ALA A 17 -10.06 -28.06 18.76
C ALA A 17 -9.38 -27.19 17.69
N LEU A 18 -8.42 -27.71 16.92
CA LEU A 18 -7.62 -26.89 16.02
C LEU A 18 -8.44 -26.29 14.88
N GLY A 19 -8.50 -24.95 14.85
CA GLY A 19 -9.26 -24.22 13.85
C GLY A 19 -10.78 -24.28 14.05
N ASN A 20 -11.24 -24.74 15.22
CA ASN A 20 -12.66 -24.75 15.54
C ASN A 20 -13.13 -23.32 15.86
N VAL A 21 -14.00 -22.80 14.98
CA VAL A 21 -14.52 -21.43 15.06
C VAL A 21 -15.28 -21.18 16.35
N GLN A 22 -16.10 -22.14 16.80
CA GLN A 22 -16.96 -21.96 17.98
C GLN A 22 -16.12 -21.97 19.26
N LEU A 23 -15.16 -22.89 19.35
CA LEU A 23 -14.23 -22.94 20.47
C LEU A 23 -13.41 -21.65 20.55
N LEU A 24 -12.88 -21.19 19.42
CA LEU A 24 -12.08 -19.97 19.42
C LEU A 24 -12.92 -18.73 19.73
N HIS A 25 -14.15 -18.64 19.22
CA HIS A 25 -15.08 -17.57 19.57
C HIS A 25 -15.32 -17.54 21.07
N LEU A 26 -15.66 -18.67 21.69
CA LEU A 26 -15.84 -18.79 23.13
C LEU A 26 -14.62 -18.29 23.92
N VAL A 27 -13.41 -18.60 23.45
CA VAL A 27 -12.18 -18.12 24.09
C VAL A 27 -12.09 -16.60 23.99
N VAL A 28 -12.17 -16.02 22.78
CA VAL A 28 -11.99 -14.58 22.61
C VAL A 28 -13.12 -13.75 23.23
N SER A 29 -14.32 -14.33 23.38
CA SER A 29 -15.46 -13.69 24.08
C SER A 29 -15.31 -13.65 25.61
N THR A 30 -14.39 -14.44 26.18
CA THR A 30 -14.27 -14.58 27.65
C THR A 30 -12.91 -14.21 28.20
N VAL A 31 -11.93 -13.97 27.32
CA VAL A 31 -10.55 -13.67 27.70
C VAL A 31 -10.41 -12.21 28.13
N ASP A 32 -9.56 -11.96 29.14
CA ASP A 32 -9.06 -10.61 29.45
C ASP A 32 -7.67 -10.37 28.82
N SER A 33 -7.12 -9.17 28.98
CA SER A 33 -5.82 -8.83 28.38
C SER A 33 -4.65 -9.65 28.94
N LEU A 34 -4.68 -10.01 30.22
CA LEU A 34 -3.62 -10.80 30.86
C LEU A 34 -3.67 -12.25 30.36
N GLN A 35 -4.86 -12.83 30.29
CA GLN A 35 -5.06 -14.17 29.77
C GLN A 35 -4.72 -14.25 28.28
N LEU A 36 -5.04 -13.23 27.48
CA LEU A 36 -4.64 -13.17 26.08
C LEU A 36 -3.11 -13.13 25.95
N GLN A 37 -2.44 -12.33 26.77
CA GLN A 37 -0.98 -12.27 26.81
C GLN A 37 -0.37 -13.64 27.14
N ASP A 38 -0.90 -14.34 28.15
CA ASP A 38 -0.43 -15.67 28.53
C ASP A 38 -0.59 -16.68 27.39
N LEU A 39 -1.73 -16.66 26.68
CA LEU A 39 -1.94 -17.51 25.50
C LEU A 39 -0.93 -17.20 24.40
N ILE A 40 -0.68 -15.92 24.12
CA ILE A 40 0.34 -15.50 23.14
C ILE A 40 1.73 -15.99 23.56
N CYS A 41 2.11 -15.84 24.83
CA CYS A 41 3.39 -16.34 25.34
C CYS A 41 3.52 -17.85 25.14
N GLN A 42 2.48 -18.63 25.41
CA GLN A 42 2.50 -20.08 25.19
C GLN A 42 2.59 -20.46 23.71
N ILE A 43 1.95 -19.71 22.81
CA ILE A 43 2.07 -19.90 21.37
C ILE A 43 3.51 -19.63 20.91
N LEU A 44 4.10 -18.51 21.33
CA LEU A 44 5.46 -18.12 20.96
C LEU A 44 6.53 -19.06 21.54
N GLN A 45 6.27 -19.68 22.69
CA GLN A 45 7.11 -20.75 23.26
C GLN A 45 6.96 -22.09 22.52
N GLY A 46 5.99 -22.22 21.62
CA GLY A 46 5.68 -23.46 20.92
C GLY A 46 4.89 -24.48 21.75
N HIS A 47 4.38 -24.08 22.92
CA HIS A 47 3.62 -24.95 23.82
C HIS A 47 2.13 -25.05 23.42
N LEU A 48 1.62 -24.04 22.71
CA LEU A 48 0.22 -23.96 22.33
C LEU A 48 0.10 -23.71 20.83
N LYS A 49 -0.79 -24.46 20.17
CA LYS A 49 -1.22 -24.19 18.80
C LYS A 49 -2.74 -24.19 18.77
N MET A 50 -3.32 -23.05 18.43
CA MET A 50 -4.78 -22.88 18.35
C MET A 50 -5.28 -22.84 16.90
N LEU A 51 -4.42 -22.38 16.00
CA LEU A 51 -4.77 -22.08 14.62
C LEU A 51 -4.04 -23.00 13.63
N LYS A 52 -4.69 -23.25 12.50
CA LYS A 52 -4.09 -23.90 11.33
C LYS A 52 -4.50 -23.18 10.05
N LYS A 53 -3.64 -23.27 9.04
CA LYS A 53 -3.83 -22.60 7.74
C LYS A 53 -5.19 -22.93 7.10
N ASP A 54 -5.55 -24.21 7.10
CA ASP A 54 -6.73 -24.71 6.36
C ASP A 54 -8.06 -24.15 6.89
N SER A 55 -8.11 -23.78 8.17
CA SER A 55 -9.29 -23.19 8.81
C SER A 55 -9.28 -21.67 8.85
N LEU A 56 -8.18 -21.03 8.43
CA LEU A 56 -7.98 -19.60 8.65
C LEU A 56 -9.02 -18.76 7.89
N PHE A 57 -9.33 -19.13 6.65
CA PHE A 57 -10.35 -18.42 5.86
C PHE A 57 -11.76 -18.53 6.46
N SER A 58 -12.16 -19.72 6.90
CA SER A 58 -13.47 -19.93 7.54
C SER A 58 -13.57 -19.17 8.86
N LEU A 59 -12.47 -19.15 9.62
CA LEU A 59 -12.39 -18.46 10.89
C LEU A 59 -12.45 -16.93 10.71
N LEU A 60 -11.62 -16.37 9.84
CA LEU A 60 -11.64 -14.95 9.49
C LEU A 60 -13.00 -14.51 8.94
N SER A 61 -13.64 -15.36 8.14
CA SER A 61 -14.98 -15.08 7.60
C SER A 61 -16.04 -15.04 8.71
N ALA A 62 -15.97 -15.95 9.68
CA ALA A 62 -16.90 -15.95 10.81
C ALA A 62 -16.66 -14.75 11.74
N SER A 63 -15.38 -14.41 11.97
CA SER A 63 -14.99 -13.34 12.90
C SER A 63 -15.40 -11.94 12.45
N LEU A 64 -15.75 -11.75 11.19
CA LEU A 64 -16.30 -10.47 10.70
C LEU A 64 -17.59 -10.05 11.42
N ASN A 65 -18.30 -11.01 12.03
CA ASN A 65 -19.52 -10.74 12.81
C ASN A 65 -19.27 -10.73 14.34
N TRP A 66 -18.01 -10.85 14.77
CA TRP A 66 -17.63 -10.83 16.18
C TRP A 66 -17.48 -9.39 16.67
N GLU A 67 -17.53 -9.21 17.99
CA GLU A 67 -17.32 -7.89 18.60
C GLU A 67 -15.89 -7.38 18.37
N THR A 68 -15.71 -6.06 18.43
CA THR A 68 -14.42 -5.39 18.17
C THR A 68 -13.27 -6.00 18.97
N PHE A 69 -13.47 -6.22 20.28
CA PHE A 69 -12.42 -6.79 21.13
C PHE A 69 -12.11 -8.25 20.77
N GLU A 70 -13.14 -9.05 20.44
CA GLU A 70 -13.01 -10.44 20.02
C GLU A 70 -12.19 -10.54 18.73
N GLN A 71 -12.46 -9.66 17.76
CA GLN A 71 -11.69 -9.57 16.52
C GLN A 71 -10.23 -9.22 16.80
N TYR A 72 -9.96 -8.21 17.63
CA TYR A 72 -8.57 -7.87 17.98
C TYR A 72 -7.85 -9.01 18.69
N CYS A 73 -8.51 -9.72 19.62
CA CYS A 73 -7.95 -10.91 20.26
C CYS A 73 -7.59 -11.99 19.22
N LEU A 74 -8.49 -12.29 18.29
CA LEU A 74 -8.21 -13.22 17.20
C LEU A 74 -6.98 -12.79 16.39
N TRP A 75 -6.90 -11.52 16.00
CA TRP A 75 -5.76 -11.02 15.24
C TRP A 75 -4.43 -11.10 16.01
N GLN A 76 -4.43 -10.85 17.32
CA GLN A 76 -3.24 -11.07 18.14
C GLN A 76 -2.81 -12.54 18.13
N LEU A 77 -3.77 -13.48 18.21
CA LEU A 77 -3.48 -14.91 18.09
C LEU A 77 -2.96 -15.29 16.70
N ILE A 78 -3.48 -14.68 15.63
CA ILE A 78 -2.98 -14.87 14.25
C ILE A 78 -1.52 -14.40 14.15
N PHE A 79 -1.19 -13.23 14.70
CA PHE A 79 0.17 -12.71 14.72
C PHE A 79 1.11 -13.62 15.52
N ALA A 80 0.68 -14.16 16.65
CA ALA A 80 1.47 -15.08 17.46
C ALA A 80 1.80 -16.39 16.72
N HIS A 81 0.92 -16.86 15.84
CA HIS A 81 1.15 -18.04 15.00
C HIS A 81 2.01 -17.77 13.75
N ASP A 82 2.40 -16.51 13.51
CA ASP A 82 3.24 -16.07 12.40
C ASP A 82 2.74 -16.53 11.03
N PHE A 83 1.43 -16.37 10.77
CA PHE A 83 0.88 -16.71 9.46
C PHE A 83 1.36 -15.70 8.40
N PRO A 84 1.85 -16.18 7.24
CA PRO A 84 2.20 -15.31 6.14
C PRO A 84 0.95 -14.64 5.57
N ILE A 85 1.10 -13.41 5.08
CA ILE A 85 -0.01 -12.56 4.66
C ILE A 85 -0.87 -13.20 3.55
N GLU A 86 -0.27 -14.01 2.69
CA GLU A 86 -0.95 -14.70 1.58
C GLU A 86 -2.05 -15.64 2.08
N ASN A 87 -1.94 -16.14 3.31
CA ASN A 87 -2.99 -16.98 3.90
C ASN A 87 -4.21 -16.16 4.34
N VAL A 88 -4.04 -14.86 4.57
CA VAL A 88 -5.07 -13.94 5.07
C VAL A 88 -5.76 -13.21 3.92
N LEU A 89 -5.01 -12.80 2.89
CA LEU A 89 -5.52 -12.02 1.75
C LEU A 89 -6.78 -12.55 1.05
N PRO A 90 -7.06 -13.87 0.98
CA PRO A 90 -8.31 -14.35 0.40
C PRO A 90 -9.58 -13.78 1.06
N ILE A 91 -9.51 -13.24 2.29
CA ILE A 91 -10.64 -12.57 2.94
C ILE A 91 -10.89 -11.15 2.41
N LEU A 92 -9.87 -10.49 1.84
CA LEU A 92 -9.88 -9.08 1.48
C LEU A 92 -11.10 -8.66 0.61
N PRO A 93 -11.55 -9.46 -0.38
CA PRO A 93 -12.72 -9.11 -1.19
C PRO A 93 -14.04 -9.02 -0.41
N LYS A 94 -14.13 -9.64 0.77
CA LYS A 94 -15.32 -9.56 1.64
C LYS A 94 -15.33 -8.31 2.52
N LEU A 95 -14.17 -7.70 2.73
CA LEU A 95 -14.03 -6.61 3.69
C LEU A 95 -14.58 -5.31 3.12
N GLN A 96 -15.48 -4.68 3.86
CA GLN A 96 -15.98 -3.32 3.64
C GLN A 96 -15.27 -2.35 4.57
N PHE A 97 -14.94 -1.16 4.06
CA PHE A 97 -14.08 -0.20 4.78
C PHE A 97 -14.61 0.20 6.16
N HIS A 98 -15.91 0.45 6.26
CA HIS A 98 -16.56 0.91 7.48
C HIS A 98 -17.00 -0.23 8.40
N ASP A 99 -17.40 -1.38 7.84
CA ASP A 99 -17.93 -2.50 8.64
C ASP A 99 -16.84 -3.43 9.20
N HIS A 100 -15.63 -3.39 8.65
CA HIS A 100 -14.57 -4.35 8.98
C HIS A 100 -13.25 -3.65 9.33
N ALA A 101 -13.34 -2.61 10.14
CA ALA A 101 -12.21 -1.75 10.49
C ALA A 101 -11.08 -2.52 11.20
N GLU A 102 -11.41 -3.47 12.08
CA GLU A 102 -10.45 -4.28 12.83
C GLU A 102 -9.61 -5.17 11.89
N ALA A 103 -10.28 -5.89 11.00
CA ALA A 103 -9.64 -6.75 10.01
C ALA A 103 -8.78 -5.96 9.01
N LEU A 104 -9.31 -4.86 8.47
CA LEU A 104 -8.56 -4.00 7.55
C LEU A 104 -7.35 -3.36 8.22
N THR A 105 -7.48 -2.91 9.47
CA THR A 105 -6.35 -2.35 10.23
C THR A 105 -5.25 -3.39 10.40
N CYS A 106 -5.60 -4.62 10.81
CA CYS A 106 -4.63 -5.69 11.00
C CYS A 106 -3.95 -6.09 9.69
N ILE A 107 -4.69 -6.23 8.59
CA ILE A 107 -4.12 -6.53 7.27
C ILE A 107 -3.21 -5.39 6.79
N LEU A 108 -3.58 -4.13 7.01
CA LEU A 108 -2.74 -2.98 6.65
C LEU A 108 -1.40 -3.01 7.41
N LEU A 109 -1.43 -3.38 8.69
CA LEU A 109 -0.21 -3.54 9.50
C LEU A 109 0.62 -4.75 9.07
N MET A 110 0.01 -5.82 8.54
CA MET A 110 0.75 -6.91 7.89
C MET A 110 1.41 -6.43 6.60
N LEU A 111 0.67 -5.74 5.72
CA LEU A 111 1.19 -5.19 4.46
C LEU A 111 2.38 -4.26 4.67
N LYS A 112 2.35 -3.46 5.76
CA LYS A 112 3.46 -2.59 6.16
C LYS A 112 4.78 -3.36 6.35
N LYS A 113 4.73 -4.62 6.78
CA LYS A 113 5.92 -5.46 7.00
C LYS A 113 6.41 -6.15 5.73
N GLU A 114 5.65 -6.07 4.64
CA GLU A 114 5.95 -6.72 3.38
C GLU A 114 6.52 -5.74 2.36
N LYS A 115 7.35 -6.26 1.45
CA LYS A 115 7.71 -5.55 0.22
C LYS A 115 6.64 -5.73 -0.85
N PRO A 116 6.41 -4.77 -1.75
CA PRO A 116 5.41 -4.93 -2.81
C PRO A 116 5.77 -6.10 -3.72
N THR A 117 4.79 -6.93 -4.06
CA THR A 117 4.92 -8.02 -5.03
C THR A 117 3.75 -8.03 -6.00
N GLN A 118 3.88 -8.73 -7.12
CA GLN A 118 2.80 -8.84 -8.10
C GLN A 118 1.52 -9.41 -7.49
N GLU A 119 1.62 -10.44 -6.65
CA GLU A 119 0.42 -11.07 -6.07
C GLU A 119 -0.24 -10.17 -5.02
N LEU A 120 0.53 -9.52 -4.15
CA LEU A 120 -0.01 -8.57 -3.16
C LEU A 120 -0.72 -7.41 -3.87
N LEU A 121 -0.08 -6.82 -4.87
CA LEU A 121 -0.62 -5.68 -5.61
C LEU A 121 -1.88 -6.08 -6.40
N LYS A 122 -1.90 -7.27 -6.98
CA LYS A 122 -3.10 -7.82 -7.63
C LYS A 122 -4.29 -7.92 -6.68
N GLN A 123 -4.08 -8.46 -5.47
CA GLN A 123 -5.14 -8.60 -4.47
C GLN A 123 -5.64 -7.23 -3.98
N LEU A 124 -4.73 -6.28 -3.77
CA LEU A 124 -5.06 -4.91 -3.36
C LEU A 124 -5.86 -4.15 -4.42
N LEU A 125 -5.35 -4.13 -5.66
CA LEU A 125 -5.99 -3.39 -6.76
C LEU A 125 -7.31 -4.02 -7.21
N ALA A 126 -7.55 -5.30 -6.92
CA ALA A 126 -8.82 -5.96 -7.20
C ALA A 126 -9.96 -5.46 -6.31
N ARG A 127 -9.65 -4.80 -5.19
CA ARG A 127 -10.63 -4.12 -4.34
C ARG A 127 -11.35 -3.02 -5.12
N GLN A 128 -12.64 -2.83 -4.85
CA GLN A 128 -13.39 -1.73 -5.42
C GLN A 128 -12.83 -0.40 -4.95
N ASN A 129 -12.75 0.56 -5.85
CA ASN A 129 -12.45 1.93 -5.54
C ASN A 129 -13.76 2.60 -5.10
N ILE A 130 -13.87 2.90 -3.80
CA ILE A 130 -15.04 3.53 -3.18
C ILE A 130 -14.54 4.81 -2.51
N ASP A 131 -15.27 5.90 -2.68
CA ASP A 131 -14.95 7.17 -2.02
C ASP A 131 -14.92 7.00 -0.50
N GLY A 132 -13.85 7.50 0.12
CA GLY A 132 -13.62 7.38 1.56
C GLY A 132 -12.97 6.06 2.00
N ASP A 133 -12.80 5.06 1.12
CA ASP A 133 -11.98 3.88 1.40
C ASP A 133 -10.50 4.21 1.22
N HIS A 134 -9.80 4.42 2.34
CA HIS A 134 -8.40 4.81 2.33
C HIS A 134 -7.43 3.61 2.40
N PHE A 135 -7.93 2.37 2.39
CA PHE A 135 -7.11 1.19 2.67
C PHE A 135 -6.02 0.99 1.60
N VAL A 136 -6.40 0.97 0.31
CA VAL A 136 -5.45 0.74 -0.79
C VAL A 136 -4.47 1.88 -0.91
N VAL A 137 -4.95 3.13 -0.87
CA VAL A 137 -4.08 4.31 -0.95
C VAL A 137 -3.10 4.39 0.22
N ALA A 138 -3.51 4.01 1.44
CA ALA A 138 -2.60 3.97 2.58
C ALA A 138 -1.46 2.96 2.38
N ALA A 139 -1.79 1.75 1.89
CA ALA A 139 -0.79 0.72 1.59
C ALA A 139 0.17 1.17 0.48
N LEU A 140 -0.35 1.69 -0.63
CA LEU A 140 0.45 2.19 -1.75
C LEU A 140 1.35 3.35 -1.33
N ARG A 141 0.82 4.35 -0.61
CA ARG A 141 1.62 5.49 -0.13
C ARG A 141 2.74 5.05 0.80
N TYR A 142 2.50 4.07 1.66
CA TYR A 142 3.56 3.52 2.50
C TYR A 142 4.67 2.91 1.65
N TRP A 143 4.33 2.09 0.66
CA TRP A 143 5.32 1.49 -0.24
C TRP A 143 5.99 2.50 -1.17
N CYS A 144 5.34 3.60 -1.56
CA CYS A 144 6.00 4.67 -2.31
C CYS A 144 7.21 5.26 -1.55
N ARG A 145 7.20 5.24 -0.21
CA ARG A 145 8.29 5.81 0.59
C ARG A 145 9.50 4.89 0.71
N GLU A 146 9.26 3.58 0.75
CA GLU A 146 10.29 2.57 1.04
C GLU A 146 10.72 1.77 -0.21
N TYR A 147 9.84 1.66 -1.20
CA TYR A 147 9.97 0.76 -2.36
C TYR A 147 9.51 1.44 -3.66
N GLU A 148 9.81 2.73 -3.82
CA GLU A 148 9.30 3.56 -4.93
C GLU A 148 9.51 2.94 -6.31
N GLU A 149 10.76 2.65 -6.69
CA GLU A 149 11.11 2.09 -8.01
C GLU A 149 10.41 0.76 -8.26
N GLN A 150 10.49 -0.16 -7.29
CA GLN A 150 9.88 -1.49 -7.39
C GLN A 150 8.35 -1.40 -7.53
N LEU A 151 7.70 -0.52 -6.77
CA LEU A 151 6.27 -0.32 -6.86
C LEU A 151 5.87 0.28 -8.20
N GLY A 152 6.64 1.27 -8.70
CA GLY A 152 6.44 1.89 -10.00
C GLY A 152 6.51 0.88 -11.14
N ASP A 153 7.53 0.03 -11.15
CA ASP A 153 7.67 -1.02 -12.17
C ASP A 153 6.50 -2.02 -12.14
N LEU A 154 6.06 -2.41 -10.95
CA LEU A 154 4.91 -3.29 -10.78
C LEU A 154 3.62 -2.63 -11.31
N LEU A 155 3.32 -1.40 -10.88
CA LEU A 155 2.13 -0.66 -11.31
C LEU A 155 2.14 -0.42 -12.83
N ALA A 156 3.27 -0.05 -13.41
CA ALA A 156 3.45 0.10 -14.85
C ALA A 156 3.15 -1.21 -15.58
N THR A 157 3.68 -2.33 -15.09
CA THR A 157 3.42 -3.67 -15.64
C THR A 157 1.93 -4.03 -15.59
N PHE A 158 1.26 -3.76 -14.46
CA PHE A 158 -0.18 -3.98 -14.34
C PHE A 158 -0.96 -3.15 -15.35
N LEU A 159 -0.64 -1.87 -15.49
CA LEU A 159 -1.34 -0.97 -16.40
C LEU A 159 -1.11 -1.36 -17.87
N CYS A 160 0.13 -1.62 -18.29
CA CYS A 160 0.47 -2.10 -19.63
C CYS A 160 -0.23 -3.43 -19.98
N THR A 161 -0.36 -4.34 -19.02
CA THR A 161 -1.06 -5.61 -19.21
C THR A 161 -2.56 -5.40 -19.47
N ARG A 162 -3.16 -4.32 -18.93
CA ARG A 162 -4.57 -3.97 -19.16
C ARG A 162 -4.81 -3.17 -20.42
N TYR A 163 -3.81 -2.44 -20.89
CA TYR A 163 -3.89 -1.63 -22.09
C TYR A 163 -2.77 -2.00 -23.07
N PRO A 164 -2.81 -3.17 -23.73
CA PRO A 164 -1.72 -3.61 -24.61
C PRO A 164 -1.54 -2.69 -25.83
N ALA A 165 -0.29 -2.42 -26.21
CA ALA A 165 0.07 -1.52 -27.33
C ALA A 165 -0.45 -1.97 -28.70
N THR A 166 -0.68 -3.28 -28.87
CA THR A 166 -1.28 -3.85 -30.09
C THR A 166 -2.68 -4.36 -29.77
N SER A 167 -3.69 -3.86 -30.49
CA SER A 167 -5.05 -4.38 -30.38
C SER A 167 -5.06 -5.90 -30.59
N PRO A 168 -5.58 -6.71 -29.65
CA PRO A 168 -5.82 -8.12 -29.92
C PRO A 168 -6.86 -8.18 -31.03
N ASN A 169 -6.42 -8.63 -32.21
CA ASN A 169 -7.23 -8.87 -33.40
C ASN A 169 -8.67 -9.25 -33.06
N LYS A 170 -9.63 -8.50 -33.62
CA LYS A 170 -11.08 -8.79 -33.62
C LYS A 170 -11.39 -10.28 -33.46
N ARG A 171 -11.64 -10.72 -32.22
CA ARG A 171 -12.42 -11.94 -31.95
C ARG A 171 -13.46 -11.64 -30.88
N LYS A 172 -14.65 -11.36 -31.42
CA LYS A 172 -15.99 -11.71 -30.93
C LYS A 172 -16.30 -11.46 -29.45
N ARG A 173 -17.17 -10.46 -29.24
CA ARG A 173 -17.95 -10.20 -28.02
C ARG A 173 -18.44 -11.51 -27.37
N SER A 174 -18.19 -11.66 -26.08
CA SER A 174 -19.12 -12.32 -25.16
C SER A 174 -19.60 -11.29 -24.15
N ASN A 175 -20.85 -10.87 -24.30
CA ASN A 175 -21.62 -10.31 -23.20
C ASN A 175 -21.64 -11.37 -22.09
N ALA A 176 -20.98 -11.08 -20.98
CA ALA A 176 -21.25 -11.74 -19.71
C ALA A 176 -21.47 -10.63 -18.67
N ARG A 177 -22.74 -10.23 -18.52
CA ARG A 177 -23.23 -9.85 -17.21
C ARG A 177 -23.07 -11.10 -16.34
N ASN A 178 -22.05 -11.15 -15.51
CA ASN A 178 -22.12 -11.95 -14.31
C ASN A 178 -21.24 -11.36 -13.21
N ASN A 179 -21.86 -11.29 -12.04
CA ASN A 179 -21.33 -10.77 -10.80
C ASN A 179 -20.28 -11.75 -10.24
N GLN A 180 -19.19 -11.97 -10.98
CA GLN A 180 -18.04 -12.72 -10.51
C GLN A 180 -16.97 -11.71 -10.13
N ILE A 181 -16.57 -11.76 -8.86
CA ILE A 181 -15.38 -11.11 -8.33
C ILE A 181 -14.21 -11.60 -9.19
N SER A 182 -13.89 -10.83 -10.23
CA SER A 182 -12.69 -11.04 -11.03
C SER A 182 -11.52 -10.88 -10.07
N SER A 183 -10.78 -11.97 -9.81
CA SER A 183 -9.57 -11.95 -8.96
C SER A 183 -8.44 -11.06 -9.53
N PHE A 184 -8.70 -10.43 -10.67
CA PHE A 184 -7.81 -9.62 -11.45
C PHE A 184 -8.39 -8.21 -11.58
N PRO A 185 -7.65 -7.15 -11.21
CA PRO A 185 -8.14 -5.78 -11.32
C PRO A 185 -8.34 -5.38 -12.77
N THR A 186 -9.44 -4.73 -13.11
CA THR A 186 -9.65 -4.15 -14.45
C THR A 186 -8.72 -2.95 -14.69
N GLY A 187 -8.51 -2.55 -15.95
CA GLY A 187 -7.70 -1.36 -16.27
C GLY A 187 -8.24 -0.08 -15.60
N GLU A 188 -9.57 0.06 -15.57
CA GLU A 188 -10.24 1.16 -14.88
C GLU A 188 -10.05 1.12 -13.36
N GLN A 189 -10.07 -0.07 -12.73
CA GLN A 189 -9.75 -0.19 -11.31
C GLN A 189 -8.31 0.25 -11.01
N VAL A 190 -7.35 -0.15 -11.85
CA VAL A 190 -5.94 0.27 -11.69
C VAL A 190 -5.82 1.79 -11.83
N LEU A 191 -6.41 2.38 -12.87
CA LEU A 191 -6.41 3.83 -13.07
C LEU A 191 -7.09 4.57 -11.91
N GLY A 192 -8.19 4.04 -11.39
CA GLY A 192 -8.88 4.62 -10.25
C GLY A 192 -8.00 4.65 -8.99
N HIS A 193 -7.32 3.54 -8.68
CA HIS A 193 -6.41 3.48 -7.53
C HIS A 193 -5.18 4.39 -7.71
N LEU A 194 -4.66 4.51 -8.93
CA LEU A 194 -3.59 5.45 -9.26
C LEU A 194 -4.06 6.90 -9.11
N ASP A 195 -5.24 7.25 -9.60
CA ASP A 195 -5.74 8.63 -9.44
C ASP A 195 -6.03 8.96 -7.97
N GLN A 196 -6.58 8.03 -7.19
CA GLN A 196 -6.71 8.21 -5.74
C GLN A 196 -5.34 8.42 -5.07
N LEU A 197 -4.34 7.62 -5.43
CA LEU A 197 -2.98 7.78 -4.92
C LEU A 197 -2.45 9.19 -5.23
N ARG A 198 -2.64 9.67 -6.45
CA ARG A 198 -2.27 11.05 -6.87
C ARG A 198 -2.99 12.10 -6.02
N GLN A 199 -4.31 11.99 -5.85
CA GLN A 199 -5.10 12.96 -5.09
C GLN A 199 -4.67 13.05 -3.61
N HIS A 200 -4.10 11.99 -3.06
CA HIS A 200 -3.58 11.95 -1.70
C HIS A 200 -2.10 12.33 -1.57
N CYS A 201 -1.40 12.62 -2.67
CA CYS A 201 -0.05 13.20 -2.64
C CYS A 201 -0.13 14.71 -2.40
N ILE A 202 0.62 15.21 -1.40
CA ILE A 202 0.54 16.62 -0.96
C ILE A 202 1.68 17.45 -1.54
N SER A 203 2.83 16.83 -1.80
CA SER A 203 4.03 17.51 -2.34
C SER A 203 4.46 16.91 -3.67
N ALA A 204 5.17 17.71 -4.47
CA ALA A 204 5.75 17.26 -5.74
C ALA A 204 6.73 16.08 -5.56
N SER A 205 7.40 15.99 -4.41
CA SER A 205 8.26 14.85 -4.08
C SER A 205 7.49 13.54 -3.92
N GLU A 206 6.24 13.57 -3.45
CA GLU A 206 5.40 12.37 -3.33
C GLU A 206 4.83 11.92 -4.70
N LEU A 207 5.04 12.72 -5.75
CA LEU A 207 4.64 12.38 -7.13
C LEU A 207 5.79 11.76 -7.94
N GLN A 208 6.97 11.55 -7.36
CA GLN A 208 8.14 10.99 -8.06
C GLN A 208 7.86 9.61 -8.68
N LEU A 209 7.02 8.80 -8.03
CA LEU A 209 6.51 7.53 -8.58
C LEU A 209 5.97 7.69 -10.01
N TYR A 210 5.22 8.78 -10.28
CA TYR A 210 4.65 9.02 -11.59
C TYR A 210 5.69 9.44 -12.62
N GLN A 211 6.82 10.01 -12.20
CA GLN A 211 7.92 10.45 -13.07
C GLN A 211 8.81 9.30 -13.53
N LEU A 212 8.67 8.10 -12.95
CA LEU A 212 9.40 6.91 -13.38
C LEU A 212 9.10 6.60 -14.85
N GLU A 213 10.15 6.31 -15.63
CA GLU A 213 10.05 6.09 -17.08
C GLU A 213 9.02 5.00 -17.45
N GLY A 214 9.00 3.91 -16.68
CA GLY A 214 8.02 2.83 -16.84
C GLY A 214 6.58 3.29 -16.63
N MET A 215 6.34 4.12 -15.61
CA MET A 215 5.02 4.67 -15.29
C MET A 215 4.55 5.66 -16.35
N GLN A 216 5.43 6.56 -16.79
CA GLN A 216 5.14 7.53 -17.87
C GLN A 216 4.69 6.81 -19.15
N LYS A 217 5.48 5.83 -19.61
CA LYS A 217 5.15 5.01 -20.78
C LYS A 217 3.82 4.26 -20.60
N ALA A 218 3.60 3.67 -19.43
CA ALA A 218 2.37 2.93 -19.14
C ALA A 218 1.12 3.84 -19.14
N LEU A 219 1.24 5.05 -18.58
CA LEU A 219 0.16 6.04 -18.57
C LEU A 219 -0.16 6.57 -19.97
N GLN A 220 0.85 6.90 -20.78
CA GLN A 220 0.66 7.30 -22.18
C GLN A 220 -0.01 6.19 -23.00
N GLN A 221 0.44 4.94 -22.82
CA GLN A 221 -0.16 3.78 -23.48
C GLN A 221 -1.61 3.56 -23.04
N ALA A 222 -1.91 3.69 -21.75
CA ALA A 222 -3.27 3.60 -21.24
C ALA A 222 -4.15 4.74 -21.79
N GLN A 223 -3.66 5.97 -21.83
CA GLN A 223 -4.37 7.13 -22.37
C GLN A 223 -4.74 6.92 -23.85
N ALA A 224 -3.78 6.45 -24.67
CA ALA A 224 -3.99 6.19 -26.09
C ALA A 224 -5.00 5.07 -26.36
N ALA A 225 -5.08 4.08 -25.48
CA ALA A 225 -6.01 2.95 -25.60
C ALA A 225 -7.36 3.18 -24.88
N SER A 226 -7.52 4.30 -24.17
CA SER A 226 -8.71 4.62 -23.36
C SER A 226 -9.83 5.29 -24.15
N SER A 227 -11.08 5.08 -23.72
CA SER A 227 -12.23 5.80 -24.28
C SER A 227 -12.24 7.27 -23.86
N ASP A 228 -12.97 8.11 -24.59
CA ASP A 228 -13.13 9.55 -24.28
C ASP A 228 -13.67 9.79 -22.88
N SER A 229 -14.60 8.94 -22.42
CA SER A 229 -15.15 9.00 -21.07
C SER A 229 -14.07 8.79 -20.01
N LEU A 230 -13.18 7.82 -20.21
CA LEU A 230 -12.14 7.46 -19.26
C LEU A 230 -11.03 8.51 -19.22
N ARG A 231 -10.68 9.07 -20.39
CA ARG A 231 -9.76 10.20 -20.51
C ARG A 231 -10.29 11.44 -19.80
N LYS A 232 -11.61 11.67 -19.83
CA LYS A 232 -12.25 12.76 -19.08
C LYS A 232 -12.23 12.51 -17.57
N SER A 233 -12.48 11.26 -17.13
CA SER A 233 -12.49 10.92 -15.69
C SER A 233 -11.11 10.99 -15.04
N TYR A 234 -10.05 10.59 -15.76
CA TYR A 234 -8.68 10.54 -15.24
C TYR A 234 -7.74 11.54 -15.93
N GLY A 235 -8.28 12.67 -16.40
CA GLY A 235 -7.52 13.66 -17.16
C GLY A 235 -6.32 14.22 -16.40
N ASP A 236 -6.50 14.54 -15.11
CA ASP A 236 -5.42 15.04 -14.25
C ASP A 236 -4.30 14.00 -14.06
N LEU A 237 -4.64 12.71 -14.01
CA LEU A 237 -3.66 11.63 -13.91
C LEU A 237 -2.85 11.50 -15.22
N PHE A 238 -3.52 11.57 -16.38
CA PHE A 238 -2.85 11.50 -17.67
C PHE A 238 -1.99 12.73 -17.96
N ALA A 239 -2.39 13.92 -17.49
CA ALA A 239 -1.60 15.14 -17.63
C ALA A 239 -0.21 15.02 -16.98
N LEU A 240 -0.04 14.20 -15.93
CA LEU A 240 1.28 13.92 -15.33
C LEU A 240 2.24 13.22 -16.30
N ALA A 241 1.73 12.56 -17.33
CA ALA A 241 2.52 11.86 -18.34
C ALA A 241 2.86 12.72 -19.57
N GLU A 242 2.21 13.88 -19.72
CA GLU A 242 2.41 14.82 -20.84
C GLU A 242 3.54 15.83 -20.55
N VAL A 243 3.78 16.18 -19.28
CA VAL A 243 4.76 17.21 -18.88
C VAL A 243 6.23 16.76 -19.04
N SER A 244 6.50 15.46 -19.11
CA SER A 244 7.88 14.94 -19.25
C SER A 244 8.46 15.14 -20.65
N ASP A 245 7.62 15.19 -21.70
CA ASP A 245 8.09 15.40 -23.09
C ASP A 245 8.54 16.86 -23.33
N GLU A 246 8.05 17.83 -22.55
CA GLU A 246 8.41 19.25 -22.70
C GLU A 246 9.78 19.62 -22.09
N GLN A 247 10.41 18.73 -21.32
CA GLN A 247 11.77 18.93 -20.81
C GLN A 247 12.87 18.58 -21.84
N GLU A 248 12.50 18.00 -22.99
CA GLU A 248 13.36 17.92 -24.16
C GLU A 248 12.93 18.93 -25.25
N GLN A 249 13.64 20.07 -25.25
CA GLN A 249 13.77 21.10 -26.32
C GLN A 249 12.90 22.36 -26.24
N PRO A 250 13.54 23.51 -26.49
CA PRO A 250 13.32 24.11 -27.81
C PRO A 250 14.59 24.67 -28.46
N GLN A 251 14.94 24.20 -29.66
CA GLN A 251 15.72 25.01 -30.62
C GLN A 251 14.96 25.19 -31.93
N LEU A 252 14.29 26.35 -31.98
CA LEU A 252 14.17 27.32 -33.06
C LEU A 252 13.85 26.82 -34.49
N GLN A 253 12.65 27.20 -34.88
CA GLN A 253 12.12 27.32 -36.23
C GLN A 253 13.07 28.05 -37.20
N SER A 254 13.10 27.62 -38.47
CA SER A 254 13.17 28.57 -39.58
C SER A 254 12.29 28.11 -40.73
N ILE A 255 11.25 28.90 -40.98
CA ILE A 255 10.38 28.86 -42.15
C ILE A 255 11.08 29.64 -43.26
N THR A 256 11.26 29.05 -44.45
CA THR A 256 11.10 29.79 -45.71
C THR A 256 10.54 28.89 -46.81
N SER A 257 9.38 29.29 -47.33
CA SER A 257 8.74 28.74 -48.52
C SER A 257 9.47 29.18 -49.79
N LYS A 258 9.56 28.32 -50.81
CA LYS A 258 9.35 28.68 -52.22
C LYS A 258 9.23 27.45 -53.15
N ARG A 259 8.23 27.54 -54.03
CA ARG A 259 7.87 26.63 -55.13
C ARG A 259 8.95 26.54 -56.22
N HIS A 260 8.88 25.42 -56.95
CA HIS A 260 8.87 25.27 -58.42
C HIS A 260 10.06 24.60 -59.14
N VAL A 261 9.66 23.67 -60.03
CA VAL A 261 10.26 23.21 -61.31
C VAL A 261 11.20 21.98 -61.31
N GLN A 262 10.78 21.10 -62.20
CA GLN A 262 11.30 19.85 -62.76
C GLN A 262 12.51 20.10 -63.69
N ALA A 263 13.61 19.36 -63.54
CA ALA A 263 14.57 19.07 -64.62
C ALA A 263 15.56 17.93 -64.26
N SER A 264 15.53 16.87 -65.07
CA SER A 264 16.66 16.26 -65.80
C SER A 264 17.93 15.78 -65.09
N LEU A 265 18.12 14.45 -65.18
CA LEU A 265 19.26 13.71 -65.76
C LEU A 265 20.68 13.76 -65.16
N SER A 266 21.24 12.55 -65.07
CA SER A 266 22.65 12.10 -65.15
C SER A 266 23.61 12.42 -64.01
N THR A 267 24.05 11.42 -63.24
CA THR A 267 25.24 10.54 -63.40
C THR A 267 26.62 11.19 -63.34
N LEU A 268 27.46 10.54 -62.52
CA LEU A 268 28.94 10.46 -62.52
C LEU A 268 29.73 11.39 -61.57
N SER A 269 30.19 10.72 -60.51
CA SER A 269 31.62 10.44 -60.23
C SER A 269 32.51 11.47 -59.55
N ASN A 270 33.31 10.87 -58.66
CA ASN A 270 34.63 11.28 -58.15
C ASN A 270 34.66 12.42 -57.12
N LYS A 271 35.61 12.50 -56.20
CA LYS A 271 36.61 11.58 -55.59
C LYS A 271 37.42 12.50 -54.66
N GLY A 272 37.72 12.05 -53.45
CA GLY A 272 38.72 12.68 -52.58
C GLY A 272 38.20 13.91 -51.84
N GLY A 273 38.58 14.17 -50.59
CA GLY A 273 39.70 13.65 -49.83
C GLY A 273 40.26 14.82 -49.03
N PHE A 274 40.77 14.50 -47.83
CA PHE A 274 41.55 15.39 -46.94
C PHE A 274 40.78 16.51 -46.24
N ARG A 275 41.12 16.94 -45.02
CA ARG A 275 41.86 16.44 -43.84
C ARG A 275 41.99 17.70 -42.98
N ARG A 276 41.75 17.56 -41.66
CA ARG A 276 42.36 18.35 -40.56
C ARG A 276 41.99 19.86 -40.57
N ALA A 277 42.08 20.64 -39.51
CA ALA A 277 42.73 20.54 -38.19
C ALA A 277 41.83 21.35 -37.23
N VAL A 278 41.58 20.95 -35.99
CA VAL A 278 42.48 21.03 -34.82
C VAL A 278 43.20 22.38 -34.71
N SER A 279 42.71 23.20 -33.79
CA SER A 279 43.48 24.12 -32.94
C SER A 279 42.46 24.96 -32.16
N ASN A 280 42.59 25.33 -30.90
CA ASN A 280 43.45 24.99 -29.76
C ASN A 280 43.09 26.03 -28.68
N ILE A 281 43.64 25.86 -27.47
CA ILE A 281 43.79 26.85 -26.39
C ILE A 281 42.59 26.92 -25.43
N LYS A 282 42.64 26.25 -24.25
CA LYS A 282 43.43 26.53 -23.01
C LYS A 282 42.91 27.78 -22.30
N ASP A 283 42.77 27.90 -20.98
CA ASP A 283 43.22 27.24 -19.75
C ASP A 283 42.06 27.47 -18.72
N ARG A 284 41.94 26.91 -17.50
CA ARG A 284 42.90 26.87 -16.39
C ARG A 284 42.20 26.24 -15.17
N ALA A 285 42.92 25.35 -14.46
CA ALA A 285 42.93 25.02 -13.01
C ALA A 285 41.61 25.05 -12.18
N SER A 286 41.31 24.15 -11.23
CA SER A 286 42.20 23.59 -10.20
C SER A 286 41.54 22.42 -9.43
N LEU A 287 42.38 21.40 -9.17
CA LEU A 287 42.36 20.39 -8.09
C LEU A 287 42.11 21.04 -6.69
N LYS A 288 41.67 20.41 -5.59
CA LYS A 288 41.52 19.00 -5.14
C LYS A 288 40.90 19.00 -3.72
N ARG A 289 40.14 17.91 -3.39
CA ARG A 289 40.03 17.18 -2.08
C ARG A 289 39.38 17.88 -0.85
N ALA A 290 38.74 17.20 0.11
CA ALA A 290 38.40 15.80 0.41
C ALA A 290 37.34 15.73 1.56
N PRO A 291 36.67 14.59 1.82
CA PRO A 291 35.65 14.42 2.87
C PRO A 291 36.18 13.71 4.14
N PRO A 292 35.39 13.65 5.23
CA PRO A 292 35.47 12.56 6.22
C PRO A 292 34.06 11.96 6.48
N ARG A 293 33.77 10.65 6.37
CA ARG A 293 34.26 9.40 7.02
C ARG A 293 33.65 9.15 8.42
N GLU A 294 32.89 8.06 8.51
CA GLU A 294 32.27 7.42 9.69
C GLU A 294 33.28 6.89 10.72
N LYS A 295 32.85 6.76 11.99
CA LYS A 295 32.92 5.51 12.79
C LYS A 295 32.33 5.62 14.22
N ASN A 296 31.58 4.56 14.57
CA ASN A 296 31.54 3.78 15.82
C ASN A 296 30.81 4.23 17.11
N THR A 297 29.86 3.36 17.48
CA THR A 297 29.49 2.77 18.79
C THR A 297 30.37 3.01 20.02
N GLU A 298 29.73 3.29 21.17
CA GLU A 298 29.86 2.51 22.43
C GLU A 298 28.82 2.93 23.49
N SER A 299 28.55 1.97 24.39
CA SER A 299 27.57 1.93 25.50
C SER A 299 28.13 2.55 26.80
N SER A 300 27.26 3.03 27.70
CA SER A 300 27.33 2.70 29.15
C SER A 300 26.20 3.34 29.97
N ASP A 301 25.58 2.50 30.81
CA ASP A 301 24.70 2.81 31.95
C ASP A 301 25.37 3.69 33.01
N GLN A 302 24.60 4.55 33.71
CA GLN A 302 24.71 4.77 35.17
C GLN A 302 23.38 5.24 35.80
N SER A 303 23.13 4.65 36.97
CA SER A 303 22.05 4.82 37.95
C SER A 303 22.14 6.13 38.74
N SER A 304 20.99 6.69 39.18
CA SER A 304 20.87 7.34 40.50
C SER A 304 19.40 7.53 40.91
N GLU A 305 19.14 7.14 42.14
CA GLU A 305 17.91 7.20 42.93
C GLU A 305 17.61 8.63 43.39
N ASP A 306 16.33 8.98 43.58
CA ASP A 306 15.87 9.71 44.78
C ASP A 306 14.32 9.78 44.83
N GLU A 307 13.77 9.31 45.96
CA GLU A 307 12.38 9.47 46.35
C GLU A 307 12.14 10.85 46.97
N GLU A 308 11.01 11.50 46.68
CA GLU A 308 10.36 12.33 47.71
C GLU A 308 8.84 12.27 47.63
N VAL A 309 8.28 11.72 48.70
CA VAL A 309 6.86 11.55 48.98
C VAL A 309 6.28 12.85 49.55
N VAL A 310 5.21 13.39 48.95
CA VAL A 310 4.27 14.27 49.68
C VAL A 310 2.81 13.98 49.30
N LYS A 311 2.06 13.41 50.24
CA LYS A 311 0.57 13.48 50.34
C LYS A 311 0.20 14.39 51.53
N PRO A 312 -1.10 14.64 51.84
CA PRO A 312 -2.05 15.51 51.17
C PRO A 312 -2.59 16.61 52.15
N LYS A 313 -3.35 17.62 51.69
CA LYS A 313 -4.07 18.54 52.60
C LYS A 313 -5.56 18.70 52.27
N GLN A 314 -6.31 18.76 53.38
CA GLN A 314 -7.72 18.51 53.57
C GLN A 314 -8.66 19.68 53.23
N ALA A 315 -9.94 19.31 53.18
CA ALA A 315 -11.16 20.10 53.01
C ALA A 315 -11.38 21.25 54.02
N LYS A 316 -12.12 22.27 53.58
CA LYS A 316 -12.82 23.23 54.46
C LYS A 316 -14.33 23.25 54.14
N ARG A 317 -15.14 22.86 55.12
CA ARG A 317 -16.59 23.15 55.22
C ARG A 317 -16.80 24.49 55.94
N ARG A 318 -17.79 25.27 55.48
CA ARG A 318 -18.75 26.15 56.22
C ARG A 318 -19.45 27.01 55.14
N LYS A 319 -20.75 27.34 55.18
CA LYS A 319 -21.74 27.44 56.27
C LYS A 319 -23.16 27.37 55.67
N LYS A 320 -24.10 26.96 56.53
CA LYS A 320 -25.53 26.66 56.34
C LYS A 320 -26.39 27.94 56.41
N VAL A 321 -27.45 28.08 55.58
CA VAL A 321 -28.70 28.81 55.91
C VAL A 321 -29.90 28.12 55.23
N ASN A 322 -30.94 27.89 56.03
CA ASN A 322 -32.32 27.38 55.82
C ASN A 322 -33.16 28.31 54.89
N ALA A 323 -34.36 28.03 54.37
CA ALA A 323 -35.35 26.95 54.45
C ALA A 323 -36.50 27.21 53.42
N VAL A 324 -37.43 26.24 53.32
CA VAL A 324 -38.83 26.32 52.78
C VAL A 324 -38.90 26.40 51.24
N GLY A 325 -39.72 25.66 50.49
CA GLY A 325 -40.81 24.71 50.71
C GLY A 325 -41.62 24.61 49.38
N SER A 326 -42.50 23.61 49.28
CA SER A 326 -43.46 23.33 48.18
C SER A 326 -42.91 22.78 46.87
N ASP A 327 -43.66 21.96 46.13
CA ASP A 327 -44.66 20.91 46.41
C ASP A 327 -44.81 20.19 45.06
N SER A 328 -45.25 18.95 45.09
CA SER A 328 -45.44 18.09 43.92
C SER A 328 -46.60 18.53 43.02
N ASP A 329 -46.45 18.31 41.72
CA ASP A 329 -47.44 17.67 40.83
C ASP A 329 -46.72 16.99 39.65
#